data_AF-A0AAD7JTW7-F1
#
_entry.id   AF-A0AAD7JTW7-F1
#
_cell.length_a   1.000
_cell.length_b   1.000
_cell.length_c   1.000
_cell.angle_alpha   90.00
_cell.angle_beta   90.00
_cell.angle_gamma   90.00
#
_symmetry.space_group_name_H-M   'P 1'
#
loop_
_entity.id
_entity.type
_entity.pdbx_description
1 polymer ?
#
loop_
_entity_poly.entity_id
_entity_poly.type
_entity_poly.pdbx_seq_one_letter_code
_entity_poly.pdbx_strand_id
1 'polypeptide(L)'
;MSYTLSGGRIDTKKTKTPQGVQCQLCFTNLDALSLPQREQHYDKHFSSEQPIASTSSSKQPPTNDRDESRSPGKSWKDWLVPKGQDKFWYPSQTLPPPNNFTPGLIPLLKTHLNKSHSAGNTRRAVLCYDRSVLVTREVWDASWGCGYRNFLMACTALMDQQIQPMYFPLLDDPISPSVRNLQQWIEDAWKVGFDPDGKEQLKQLVGSKKWIGASDIQCAFTSRGIPSKLVDFDLQKNARGADLLTDWVIEYFSKPHGSVDTRKVTHNTQPRTINDALLGASAVTVTSRMPMILQHAGHSRTIVGYEVSKTGLVNLLVFDPSRLPNKRLRQEGLDAFSSMNARRNAPLNNAAASSSNAGPSCGKRPATASSLTASSPPLKRSRLDNRDGNAHAEQEDDDDDVVIICDSRDQNLPGRGSGKMTSPKNDNKKDDKQQLPTRDILQFFRLDPKKLEKKKAYQILYFPVSEPLSEQEKIRARGLNVYGEKIS
;
A
#
# COMPACT_ATOMS: atom_id res chain seq x y z
N MET A 1 -66.50 -28.31 30.23
CA MET A 1 -65.69 -27.65 31.28
C MET A 1 -65.35 -26.25 30.75
N SER A 2 -66.07 -25.16 31.08
CA SER A 2 -66.21 -24.47 32.39
C SER A 2 -64.89 -23.80 32.83
N TYR A 3 -64.73 -22.48 33.01
CA TYR A 3 -65.62 -21.30 33.09
C TYR A 3 -64.85 -20.07 32.51
N THR A 4 -65.33 -19.32 31.50
CA THR A 4 -66.13 -18.07 31.51
C THR A 4 -65.59 -16.82 32.25
N LEU A 5 -65.36 -15.75 31.44
CA LEU A 5 -65.67 -14.31 31.69
C LEU A 5 -64.86 -13.58 32.81
N SER A 6 -64.67 -12.25 32.80
CA SER A 6 -65.28 -11.13 32.04
C SER A 6 -64.25 -10.02 31.77
N GLY A 7 -64.09 -9.49 30.55
CA GLY A 7 -64.84 -8.33 30.04
C GLY A 7 -63.85 -7.22 29.63
N GLY A 8 -64.14 -6.23 28.78
CA GLY A 8 -65.33 -6.02 27.96
C GLY A 8 -65.27 -4.65 27.25
N ARG A 9 -65.54 -4.65 25.95
CA ARG A 9 -65.78 -3.49 25.05
C ARG A 9 -64.55 -2.79 24.44
N ILE A 10 -64.76 -2.45 23.16
CA ILE A 10 -63.83 -1.87 22.18
C ILE A 10 -63.77 -0.35 22.36
N ASP A 11 -62.61 0.27 22.14
CA ASP A 11 -62.55 1.65 21.65
C ASP A 11 -61.48 1.82 20.56
N THR A 12 -61.79 2.60 19.54
CA THR A 12 -61.09 2.62 18.25
C THR A 12 -60.19 3.84 18.09
N LYS A 13 -58.89 3.71 18.33
CA LYS A 13 -57.90 4.71 17.87
C LYS A 13 -56.63 4.07 17.31
N LYS A 14 -56.44 4.21 15.99
CA LYS A 14 -55.14 3.99 15.34
C LYS A 14 -54.16 5.07 15.80
N THR A 15 -53.28 4.76 16.74
CA THR A 15 -52.08 5.57 17.00
C THR A 15 -50.95 5.10 16.09
N LYS A 16 -50.80 5.74 14.92
CA LYS A 16 -49.52 5.70 14.20
C LYS A 16 -48.49 6.40 15.10
N THR A 17 -47.56 5.66 15.69
CA THR A 17 -46.31 6.25 16.19
C THR A 17 -45.57 6.88 15.00
N PRO A 18 -45.25 8.19 15.04
CA PRO A 18 -44.46 8.80 13.97
C PRO A 18 -43.07 8.16 13.97
N GLN A 19 -42.64 7.67 12.81
CA GLN A 19 -41.24 7.33 12.59
C GLN A 19 -40.44 8.63 12.64
N GLY A 20 -39.46 8.71 13.53
CA GLY A 20 -38.62 9.90 13.69
C GLY A 20 -37.89 10.26 12.40
N VAL A 21 -37.79 11.54 12.10
CA VAL A 21 -37.15 12.04 10.88
C VAL A 21 -35.64 12.05 11.09
N GLN A 22 -34.98 11.01 10.59
CA GLN A 22 -33.52 10.87 10.62
C GLN A 22 -32.91 11.32 9.29
N CYS A 23 -31.81 12.08 9.35
CA CYS A 23 -31.05 12.45 8.16
C CYS A 23 -30.51 11.21 7.46
N GLN A 24 -30.78 11.05 6.16
CA GLN A 24 -30.33 9.88 5.39
C GLN A 24 -28.85 9.95 4.97
N LEU A 25 -28.17 11.09 5.21
CA LEU A 25 -26.78 11.32 4.83
C LEU A 25 -25.79 11.17 5.99
N CYS A 26 -26.18 11.57 7.20
CA CYS A 26 -25.34 11.49 8.40
C CYS A 26 -26.04 10.88 9.63
N PHE A 27 -27.23 10.30 9.45
CA PHE A 27 -27.99 9.56 10.47
C PHE A 27 -28.29 10.32 11.78
N THR A 28 -28.14 11.65 11.78
CA THR A 28 -28.55 12.51 12.89
C THR A 28 -30.07 12.54 13.00
N ASN A 29 -30.61 12.40 14.22
CA ASN A 29 -32.02 12.60 14.49
C ASN A 29 -32.38 14.09 14.31
N LEU A 30 -33.39 14.38 13.49
CA LEU A 30 -33.85 15.75 13.18
C LEU A 30 -35.23 16.06 13.78
N ASP A 31 -35.76 15.24 14.69
CA ASP A 31 -37.10 15.40 15.26
C ASP A 31 -37.27 16.74 15.98
N ALA A 32 -36.22 17.21 16.67
CA ALA A 32 -36.17 18.50 17.34
C ALA A 32 -35.98 19.72 16.40
N LEU A 33 -35.78 19.51 15.10
CA LEU A 33 -35.59 20.59 14.12
C LEU A 33 -36.87 20.89 13.34
N SER A 34 -37.16 22.17 13.14
CA SER A 34 -38.21 22.65 12.21
C SER A 34 -37.83 22.37 10.75
N LEU A 35 -38.81 22.36 9.83
CA LEU A 35 -38.57 22.08 8.40
C LEU A 35 -37.45 22.95 7.78
N PRO A 36 -37.40 24.29 7.98
CA PRO A 36 -36.31 25.11 7.45
C PRO A 36 -34.93 24.77 8.05
N GLN A 37 -34.88 24.33 9.31
CA GLN A 37 -33.64 23.89 9.95
C GLN A 37 -33.19 22.51 9.45
N ARG A 38 -34.12 21.64 9.04
CA ARG A 38 -33.83 20.38 8.36
C ARG A 38 -33.29 20.63 6.96
N GLU A 39 -33.89 21.55 6.21
CA GLU A 39 -33.43 22.00 4.89
C GLU A 39 -31.99 22.54 4.98
N GLN A 40 -31.72 23.50 5.88
CA GLN A 40 -30.35 23.97 6.15
C GLN A 40 -29.37 22.89 6.65
N HIS A 41 -29.86 21.81 7.25
CA HIS A 41 -29.02 20.66 7.60
C HIS A 41 -28.70 19.82 6.37
N TYR A 42 -29.66 19.60 5.46
CA TYR A 42 -29.43 18.94 4.18
C TYR A 42 -28.51 19.76 3.27
N ASP A 43 -28.73 21.08 3.15
CA ASP A 43 -27.91 21.97 2.33
C ASP A 43 -26.43 21.94 2.72
N LYS A 44 -26.11 21.73 4.00
CA LYS A 44 -24.72 21.58 4.48
C LYS A 44 -24.02 20.31 3.98
N HIS A 45 -24.75 19.26 3.61
CA HIS A 45 -24.19 18.06 2.98
C HIS A 45 -23.88 18.26 1.50
N PHE A 46 -24.56 19.21 0.84
CA PHE A 46 -24.42 19.49 -0.59
C PHE A 46 -23.62 20.77 -0.91
N SER A 47 -23.52 21.71 0.03
CA SER A 47 -22.80 22.98 -0.13
C SER A 47 -21.31 22.81 0.14
N SER A 48 -20.59 22.20 -0.81
CA SER A 48 -19.14 22.06 -0.75
C SER A 48 -18.38 23.37 -1.11
N GLU A 49 -18.74 24.50 -0.50
CA GLU A 49 -18.00 25.76 -0.60
C GLU A 49 -17.89 26.42 0.79
N GLN A 50 -16.65 26.70 1.23
CA GLN A 50 -16.41 27.42 2.49
C GLN A 50 -16.50 28.94 2.25
N PRO A 51 -17.34 29.69 2.98
CA PRO A 51 -17.27 31.14 2.98
C PRO A 51 -15.96 31.61 3.65
N ILE A 52 -15.17 32.38 2.93
CA ILE A 52 -13.96 33.04 3.45
C ILE A 52 -14.42 34.15 4.41
N ALA A 53 -14.33 33.90 5.72
CA ALA A 53 -14.60 34.91 6.73
C ALA A 53 -13.44 35.92 6.82
N SER A 54 -13.61 37.08 6.17
CA SER A 54 -12.68 38.21 6.21
C SER A 54 -12.67 38.88 7.59
N THR A 55 -11.56 38.80 8.33
CA THR A 55 -11.35 39.56 9.57
C THR A 55 -10.65 40.89 9.30
N SER A 56 -11.37 41.99 9.49
CA SER A 56 -10.89 43.36 9.37
C SER A 56 -9.80 43.72 10.40
N SER A 57 -8.77 44.43 9.95
CA SER A 57 -7.69 44.93 10.80
C SER A 57 -8.09 46.20 11.57
N SER A 58 -7.97 46.19 12.90
CA SER A 58 -8.03 47.39 13.75
C SER A 58 -6.74 47.56 14.57
N LYS A 59 -6.00 48.64 14.32
CA LYS A 59 -4.80 49.03 15.06
C LYS A 59 -5.15 49.60 16.44
N GLN A 60 -4.30 49.35 17.45
CA GLN A 60 -4.17 50.15 18.68
C GLN A 60 -2.72 50.05 19.24
N PRO A 61 -2.27 50.96 20.13
CA PRO A 61 -0.88 51.47 20.14
C PRO A 61 0.13 50.69 21.00
N PRO A 62 1.44 51.02 20.92
CA PRO A 62 2.50 50.38 21.71
C PRO A 62 2.65 51.00 23.10
N THR A 63 2.99 50.18 24.09
CA THR A 63 3.49 50.61 25.41
C THR A 63 4.72 49.79 25.80
N ASN A 64 5.83 50.46 26.08
CA ASN A 64 6.98 49.84 26.74
C ASN A 64 6.63 49.62 28.23
N ASP A 65 7.05 48.50 28.83
CA ASP A 65 8.21 48.55 29.75
C ASP A 65 8.69 47.16 30.24
N ARG A 66 10.03 47.07 30.27
CA ARG A 66 10.94 46.35 31.20
C ARG A 66 10.48 45.06 31.92
N ASP A 67 11.11 43.97 31.47
CA ASP A 67 12.01 43.10 32.25
C ASP A 67 11.59 42.65 33.67
N GLU A 68 11.16 41.39 33.79
CA GLU A 68 11.46 40.60 34.98
C GLU A 68 11.62 39.10 34.67
N SER A 69 12.59 38.47 35.31
CA SER A 69 13.09 37.14 34.96
C SER A 69 12.34 35.99 35.66
N ARG A 70 11.73 35.08 34.88
CA ARG A 70 11.46 33.68 35.27
C ARG A 70 11.00 32.86 34.08
N SER A 71 11.77 31.85 33.67
CA SER A 71 11.38 30.93 32.60
C SER A 71 10.18 30.07 33.02
N PRO A 72 9.00 30.16 32.39
CA PRO A 72 7.87 29.30 32.72
C PRO A 72 8.13 27.87 32.23
N GLY A 73 7.76 26.87 33.02
CA GLY A 73 7.73 25.49 32.56
C GLY A 73 6.82 25.33 31.35
N LYS A 74 7.26 24.55 30.35
CA LYS A 74 6.55 24.37 29.07
C LYS A 74 5.10 23.96 29.31
N SER A 75 4.17 24.70 28.70
CA SER A 75 2.75 24.45 28.82
C SER A 75 2.38 23.19 28.03
N TRP A 76 1.31 22.50 28.43
CA TRP A 76 0.73 21.41 27.63
C TRP A 76 0.30 21.87 26.23
N LYS A 77 0.08 23.18 26.05
CA LYS A 77 -0.18 23.81 24.75
C LYS A 77 1.04 23.81 23.82
N ASP A 78 2.27 23.70 24.34
CA ASP A 78 3.50 23.62 23.54
C ASP A 78 3.71 22.22 22.92
N TRP A 79 2.90 21.23 23.32
CA TRP A 79 2.85 19.90 22.71
C TRP A 79 1.83 19.82 21.56
N LEU A 80 1.03 20.88 21.36
CA LEU A 80 0.19 21.00 20.18
C LEU A 80 1.10 21.26 18.98
N VAL A 81 1.30 20.20 18.20
CA VAL A 81 1.86 20.28 16.85
C VAL A 81 1.13 21.39 16.09
N PRO A 82 1.84 22.35 15.44
CA PRO A 82 1.21 23.46 14.73
C PRO A 82 0.11 22.97 13.77
N LYS A 83 -1.06 23.62 13.81
CA LYS A 83 -2.22 23.29 12.96
C LYS A 83 -1.75 23.13 11.50
N GLY A 84 -1.76 21.89 11.01
CA GLY A 84 -1.38 21.55 9.63
C GLY A 84 -0.26 20.51 9.44
N GLN A 85 0.54 20.15 10.45
CA GLN A 85 1.67 19.21 10.28
C GLN A 85 1.32 17.70 10.34
N ASP A 86 0.05 17.33 10.25
CA ASP A 86 -0.41 15.93 10.20
C ASP A 86 -1.60 15.79 9.24
N LYS A 87 -1.52 16.45 8.08
CA LYS A 87 -2.59 16.41 7.07
C LYS A 87 -2.52 15.10 6.27
N PHE A 88 -3.63 14.38 6.23
CA PHE A 88 -3.79 13.19 5.42
C PHE A 88 -4.20 13.49 3.97
N TRP A 89 -3.71 12.66 3.07
CA TRP A 89 -3.94 12.73 1.64
C TRP A 89 -4.13 11.31 1.08
N TYR A 90 -5.04 11.16 0.13
CA TYR A 90 -5.28 9.90 -0.58
C TYR A 90 -5.44 10.16 -2.10
N PRO A 91 -5.23 9.16 -2.97
CA PRO A 91 -5.04 9.38 -4.41
C PRO A 91 -6.21 9.99 -5.20
N SER A 92 -7.43 9.99 -4.66
CA SER A 92 -8.61 10.61 -5.28
C SER A 92 -8.87 12.06 -4.82
N GLN A 93 -8.02 12.64 -3.97
CA GLN A 93 -8.06 14.08 -3.68
C GLN A 93 -7.55 14.91 -4.88
N THR A 94 -8.12 16.10 -5.07
CA THR A 94 -7.70 17.08 -6.09
C THR A 94 -6.41 17.83 -5.73
N LEU A 95 -6.09 17.93 -4.43
CA LEU A 95 -4.86 18.58 -3.95
C LEU A 95 -3.62 17.73 -4.25
N PRO A 96 -2.45 18.35 -4.48
CA PRO A 96 -1.21 17.60 -4.70
C PRO A 96 -0.78 16.81 -3.44
N PRO A 97 -0.12 15.65 -3.60
CA PRO A 97 0.36 14.85 -2.47
C PRO A 97 1.42 15.61 -1.65
N PRO A 98 1.30 15.63 -0.31
CA PRO A 98 2.33 16.19 0.56
C PRO A 98 3.70 15.52 0.38
N ASN A 99 4.78 16.17 0.83
CA ASN A 99 6.15 15.72 0.57
C ASN A 99 6.45 14.30 1.08
N ASN A 100 5.84 13.88 2.18
CA ASN A 100 5.96 12.54 2.76
C ASN A 100 5.01 11.49 2.13
N PHE A 101 4.12 11.87 1.22
CA PHE A 101 3.29 10.96 0.44
C PHE A 101 3.88 10.83 -0.97
N THR A 102 4.13 9.59 -1.41
CA THR A 102 4.66 9.29 -2.75
C THR A 102 3.74 8.26 -3.44
N PRO A 103 2.76 8.72 -4.24
CA PRO A 103 1.92 7.84 -5.06
C PRO A 103 2.68 7.35 -6.32
N GLY A 104 2.05 6.46 -7.10
CA GLY A 104 2.59 6.00 -8.38
C GLY A 104 3.79 5.06 -8.32
N LEU A 105 4.21 4.63 -7.13
CA LEU A 105 5.32 3.70 -6.97
C LEU A 105 4.98 2.27 -7.43
N ILE A 106 3.70 1.84 -7.38
CA ILE A 106 3.28 0.53 -7.87
C ILE A 106 3.37 0.41 -9.42
N PRO A 107 2.87 1.36 -10.25
CA PRO A 107 3.10 1.31 -11.70
C PRO A 107 4.57 1.53 -12.09
N LEU A 108 5.33 2.31 -11.31
CA LEU A 108 6.79 2.41 -11.48
C LEU A 108 7.47 1.05 -11.22
N LEU A 109 7.14 0.38 -10.11
CA LEU A 109 7.58 -0.97 -9.79
C LEU A 109 7.22 -1.96 -10.90
N LYS A 110 5.97 -1.96 -11.39
CA LYS A 110 5.54 -2.79 -12.53
C LYS A 110 6.45 -2.61 -13.74
N THR A 111 6.80 -1.37 -14.05
CA THR A 111 7.69 -1.03 -15.18
C THR A 111 9.09 -1.60 -14.99
N HIS A 112 9.67 -1.45 -13.79
CA HIS A 112 11.03 -1.91 -13.50
C HIS A 112 11.13 -3.43 -13.28
N LEU A 113 10.10 -4.07 -12.73
CA LEU A 113 9.98 -5.53 -12.67
C LEU A 113 9.89 -6.15 -14.08
N ASN A 114 9.15 -5.52 -15.01
CA ASN A 114 9.14 -5.97 -16.41
C ASN A 114 10.53 -5.84 -17.06
N LYS A 115 11.22 -4.70 -16.88
CA LYS A 115 12.62 -4.53 -17.32
C LYS A 115 13.55 -5.62 -16.74
N SER A 116 13.37 -5.99 -15.46
CA SER A 116 14.14 -7.04 -14.78
C SER A 116 13.77 -8.46 -15.24
N HIS A 117 12.52 -8.69 -15.66
CA HIS A 117 12.07 -9.94 -16.28
C HIS A 117 12.66 -10.11 -17.69
N SER A 118 12.62 -9.08 -18.55
CA SER A 118 13.27 -9.09 -19.86
C SER A 118 14.79 -9.29 -19.78
N ALA A 119 15.42 -8.83 -18.69
CA ALA A 119 16.83 -9.07 -18.38
C ALA A 119 17.09 -10.45 -17.72
N GLY A 120 16.10 -11.35 -17.67
CA GLY A 120 16.23 -12.70 -17.14
C GLY A 120 16.45 -12.80 -15.63
N ASN A 121 16.23 -11.73 -14.85
CA ASN A 121 16.49 -11.70 -13.41
C ASN A 121 15.22 -11.93 -12.55
N THR A 122 14.06 -11.54 -13.07
CA THR A 122 12.75 -11.77 -12.46
C THR A 122 12.03 -12.89 -13.20
N ARG A 123 11.58 -13.94 -12.50
CA ARG A 123 10.75 -15.00 -13.10
C ARG A 123 9.28 -14.60 -13.13
N ARG A 124 8.77 -14.09 -12.01
CA ARG A 124 7.39 -13.60 -11.86
C ARG A 124 7.35 -12.52 -10.78
N ALA A 125 6.44 -11.56 -10.88
CA ALA A 125 6.10 -10.68 -9.76
C ALA A 125 4.60 -10.38 -9.72
N VAL A 126 4.07 -10.19 -8.50
CA VAL A 126 2.68 -9.81 -8.27
C VAL A 126 2.64 -8.64 -7.29
N LEU A 127 1.93 -7.58 -7.66
CA LEU A 127 1.78 -6.34 -6.91
C LEU A 127 0.34 -6.17 -6.39
N CYS A 128 0.21 -5.44 -5.28
CA CYS A 128 -1.05 -5.00 -4.70
C CYS A 128 -1.76 -3.94 -5.58
N TYR A 129 -2.85 -3.39 -5.06
CA TYR A 129 -3.60 -2.27 -5.62
C TYR A 129 -2.70 -1.18 -6.21
N ASP A 130 -2.97 -0.81 -7.47
CA ASP A 130 -2.10 -0.01 -8.33
C ASP A 130 -1.88 1.44 -7.85
N ARG A 131 -2.76 1.93 -6.97
CA ARG A 131 -2.71 3.29 -6.41
C ARG A 131 -2.25 3.35 -4.96
N SER A 132 -1.72 2.25 -4.40
CA SER A 132 -1.11 2.27 -3.05
C SER A 132 0.04 3.28 -2.96
N VAL A 133 0.08 4.02 -1.85
CA VAL A 133 0.97 5.17 -1.62
C VAL A 133 2.04 4.81 -0.59
N LEU A 134 3.30 5.20 -0.82
CA LEU A 134 4.30 5.21 0.25
C LEU A 134 4.11 6.46 1.09
N VAL A 135 3.83 6.28 2.38
CA VAL A 135 3.79 7.37 3.38
C VAL A 135 4.99 7.22 4.31
N THR A 136 5.94 8.15 4.23
CA THR A 136 7.16 8.12 5.04
C THR A 136 7.02 8.89 6.34
N ARG A 137 7.88 8.55 7.31
CA ARG A 137 8.07 9.36 8.53
C ARG A 137 8.43 10.81 8.22
N GLU A 138 8.14 11.66 9.18
CA GLU A 138 8.64 13.03 9.29
C GLU A 138 9.64 13.12 10.46
N VAL A 139 10.19 14.30 10.74
CA VAL A 139 11.23 14.47 11.76
C VAL A 139 10.68 14.17 13.17
N TRP A 140 9.42 14.51 13.43
CA TRP A 140 8.80 14.44 14.75
C TRP A 140 8.35 13.01 15.15
N ASP A 141 8.13 12.12 14.17
CA ASP A 141 7.75 10.72 14.37
C ASP A 141 8.82 9.68 13.99
N ALA A 142 10.01 10.12 13.58
CA ALA A 142 11.07 9.27 13.02
C ALA A 142 11.46 8.01 13.81
N SER A 143 11.33 8.03 15.15
CA SER A 143 11.70 6.93 16.05
C SER A 143 10.53 6.08 16.55
N TRP A 144 9.29 6.40 16.17
CA TRP A 144 8.10 5.77 16.76
C TRP A 144 6.85 5.69 15.87
N GLY A 145 6.81 6.45 14.78
CA GLY A 145 5.66 6.56 13.88
C GLY A 145 5.41 5.38 12.95
N CYS A 146 6.25 4.33 12.95
CA CYS A 146 6.18 3.28 11.92
C CYS A 146 4.79 2.64 11.79
N GLY A 147 4.20 2.17 12.89
CA GLY A 147 2.83 1.61 12.89
C GLY A 147 1.79 2.60 12.35
N TYR A 148 1.85 3.86 12.81
CA TYR A 148 0.97 4.94 12.36
C TYR A 148 1.10 5.23 10.86
N ARG A 149 2.32 5.28 10.32
CA ARG A 149 2.55 5.49 8.88
C ARG A 149 2.09 4.29 8.04
N ASN A 150 2.25 3.06 8.54
CA ASN A 150 1.69 1.87 7.88
C ASN A 150 0.16 1.86 7.88
N PHE A 151 -0.49 2.31 8.97
CA PHE A 151 -1.93 2.58 9.01
C PHE A 151 -2.34 3.62 7.95
N LEU A 152 -1.63 4.75 7.82
CA LEU A 152 -1.93 5.74 6.79
C LEU A 152 -1.80 5.15 5.38
N MET A 153 -0.77 4.34 5.12
CA MET A 153 -0.62 3.63 3.84
C MET A 153 -1.82 2.71 3.55
N ALA A 154 -2.30 1.95 4.54
CA ALA A 154 -3.53 1.17 4.40
C ALA A 154 -4.75 2.05 4.08
N CYS A 155 -4.97 3.13 4.84
CA CYS A 155 -6.06 4.08 4.59
C CYS A 155 -6.01 4.69 3.17
N THR A 156 -4.83 5.04 2.65
CA THR A 156 -4.73 5.59 1.26
C THR A 156 -5.25 4.63 0.19
N ALA A 157 -5.12 3.31 0.41
CA ALA A 157 -5.63 2.30 -0.51
C ALA A 157 -7.12 2.01 -0.26
N LEU A 158 -7.51 1.84 1.02
CA LEU A 158 -8.88 1.51 1.43
C LEU A 158 -9.90 2.60 1.10
N MET A 159 -9.50 3.87 1.09
CA MET A 159 -10.34 5.04 0.76
C MET A 159 -10.39 5.36 -0.74
N ASP A 160 -9.50 4.80 -1.56
CA ASP A 160 -9.40 5.08 -3.02
C ASP A 160 -9.87 3.91 -3.89
N GLN A 161 -9.82 2.68 -3.38
CA GLN A 161 -10.37 1.50 -4.05
C GLN A 161 -11.87 1.61 -4.30
N GLN A 162 -12.35 0.98 -5.38
CA GLN A 162 -13.72 1.11 -5.89
C GLN A 162 -14.58 -0.13 -5.63
N ILE A 163 -14.07 -1.13 -4.91
CA ILE A 163 -14.75 -2.40 -4.60
C ILE A 163 -15.74 -2.20 -3.46
N GLN A 164 -15.35 -1.42 -2.44
CA GLN A 164 -16.14 -1.11 -1.25
C GLN A 164 -16.12 0.40 -0.98
N PRO A 165 -16.87 1.23 -1.73
CA PRO A 165 -16.86 2.68 -1.57
C PRO A 165 -17.26 3.15 -0.16
N MET A 166 -18.08 2.37 0.56
CA MET A 166 -18.49 2.65 1.94
C MET A 166 -17.33 2.69 2.94
N TYR A 167 -16.15 2.19 2.60
CA TYR A 167 -14.95 2.36 3.43
C TYR A 167 -14.50 3.82 3.53
N PHE A 168 -14.81 4.67 2.53
CA PHE A 168 -14.47 6.09 2.55
C PHE A 168 -15.12 6.84 3.74
N PRO A 169 -16.46 6.93 3.88
CA PRO A 169 -17.08 7.69 4.96
C PRO A 169 -16.74 7.12 6.35
N LEU A 170 -16.64 5.79 6.47
CA LEU A 170 -16.26 5.12 7.73
C LEU A 170 -14.83 5.45 8.19
N LEU A 171 -13.93 5.82 7.26
CA LEU A 171 -12.56 6.23 7.58
C LEU A 171 -12.41 7.75 7.68
N ASP A 172 -13.27 8.55 7.05
CA ASP A 172 -13.16 10.02 7.06
C ASP A 172 -13.91 10.69 8.23
N ASP A 173 -15.12 10.23 8.57
CA ASP A 173 -15.99 10.85 9.61
C ASP A 173 -15.90 10.09 10.95
N PRO A 174 -15.85 10.76 12.13
CA PRO A 174 -15.92 12.21 12.36
C PRO A 174 -14.56 12.91 12.32
N ILE A 175 -13.46 12.15 12.21
CA ILE A 175 -12.09 12.65 12.12
C ILE A 175 -11.27 11.76 11.20
N SER A 176 -10.78 12.32 10.09
CA SER A 176 -10.01 11.63 9.05
C SER A 176 -8.76 10.93 9.60
N PRO A 177 -8.17 9.97 8.88
CA PRO A 177 -6.92 9.31 9.29
C PRO A 177 -5.81 10.35 9.52
N SER A 178 -5.01 10.18 10.56
CA SER A 178 -3.75 10.93 10.77
C SER A 178 -2.91 10.18 11.81
N VAL A 179 -1.63 10.54 12.00
CA VAL A 179 -0.81 9.91 13.06
C VAL A 179 -1.41 10.19 14.44
N ARG A 180 -1.90 11.42 14.68
CA ARG A 180 -2.54 11.82 15.94
C ARG A 180 -3.99 11.36 16.05
N ASN A 181 -4.76 11.41 14.96
CA ASN A 181 -6.14 10.94 14.96
C ASN A 181 -6.21 9.43 15.20
N LEU A 182 -5.25 8.63 14.73
CA LEU A 182 -5.18 7.20 15.10
C LEU A 182 -5.05 6.97 16.61
N GLN A 183 -4.28 7.81 17.33
CA GLN A 183 -4.19 7.73 18.80
C GLN A 183 -5.58 7.90 19.44
N GLN A 184 -6.38 8.83 18.90
CA GLN A 184 -7.75 9.07 19.35
C GLN A 184 -8.69 7.91 18.96
N TRP A 185 -8.60 7.39 17.74
CA TRP A 185 -9.40 6.25 17.25
C TRP A 185 -9.21 5.01 18.13
N ILE A 186 -7.97 4.72 18.54
CA ILE A 186 -7.64 3.58 19.42
C ILE A 186 -8.21 3.83 20.83
N GLU A 187 -7.99 5.01 21.41
CA GLU A 187 -8.53 5.32 22.74
C GLU A 187 -10.07 5.33 22.77
N ASP A 188 -10.74 5.74 21.71
CA ASP A 188 -12.21 5.71 21.61
C ASP A 188 -12.73 4.28 21.45
N ALA A 189 -12.02 3.42 20.72
CA ALA A 189 -12.30 1.98 20.68
C ALA A 189 -12.18 1.34 22.09
N TRP A 190 -11.13 1.68 22.84
CA TRP A 190 -10.92 1.24 24.23
C TRP A 190 -11.97 1.77 25.23
N LYS A 191 -12.61 2.91 24.95
CA LYS A 191 -13.72 3.45 25.76
C LYS A 191 -15.00 2.64 25.57
N VAL A 192 -15.27 2.16 24.35
CA VAL A 192 -16.46 1.34 24.04
C VAL A 192 -16.22 -0.17 24.16
N GLY A 193 -15.07 -0.56 24.70
CA GLY A 193 -14.79 -1.93 25.15
C GLY A 193 -14.04 -2.83 24.18
N PHE A 194 -13.44 -2.30 23.11
CA PHE A 194 -12.48 -3.07 22.31
C PHE A 194 -11.12 -3.14 23.02
N ASP A 195 -10.37 -4.22 22.77
CA ASP A 195 -8.94 -4.37 23.10
C ASP A 195 -8.54 -3.91 24.53
N PRO A 196 -9.04 -4.58 25.58
CA PRO A 196 -8.67 -4.26 26.96
C PRO A 196 -7.18 -4.52 27.24
N ASP A 197 -6.58 -5.55 26.61
CA ASP A 197 -5.16 -5.89 26.72
C ASP A 197 -4.28 -4.72 26.23
N GLY A 198 -4.54 -4.19 25.03
CA GLY A 198 -3.84 -3.03 24.49
C GLY A 198 -4.02 -1.77 25.34
N LYS A 199 -5.23 -1.56 25.87
CA LYS A 199 -5.52 -0.46 26.81
C LYS A 199 -4.69 -0.56 28.09
N GLU A 200 -4.57 -1.74 28.69
CA GLU A 200 -3.77 -1.95 29.90
C GLU A 200 -2.27 -1.77 29.62
N GLN A 201 -1.78 -2.34 28.53
CA GLN A 201 -0.39 -2.27 28.11
C GLN A 201 0.07 -0.84 27.79
N LEU A 202 -0.72 -0.11 26.98
CA LEU A 202 -0.33 1.19 26.45
C LEU A 202 -0.87 2.36 27.29
N LYS A 203 -1.95 2.20 28.04
CA LYS A 203 -2.60 3.16 28.96
C LYS A 203 -3.18 4.42 28.30
N GLN A 204 -2.31 5.23 27.71
CA GLN A 204 -2.64 6.48 27.01
C GLN A 204 -1.74 6.60 25.78
N LEU A 205 -2.36 6.82 24.63
CA LEU A 205 -1.71 7.05 23.34
C LEU A 205 -1.74 8.51 22.93
N VAL A 206 -2.84 9.23 23.15
CA VAL A 206 -3.02 10.63 22.72
C VAL A 206 -1.93 11.51 23.35
N GLY A 207 -1.25 12.29 22.50
CA GLY A 207 -0.11 13.13 22.90
C GLY A 207 1.20 12.37 23.16
N SER A 208 1.18 11.03 23.20
CA SER A 208 2.36 10.21 23.43
C SER A 208 3.22 10.01 22.17
N LYS A 209 4.36 9.32 22.35
CA LYS A 209 5.23 8.80 21.29
C LYS A 209 5.36 7.27 21.35
N LYS A 210 4.35 6.57 21.87
CA LYS A 210 4.39 5.11 22.05
C LYS A 210 4.28 4.40 20.70
N TRP A 211 5.03 3.31 20.57
CA TRP A 211 4.87 2.36 19.47
C TRP A 211 3.52 1.67 19.59
N ILE A 212 2.93 1.33 18.44
CA ILE A 212 1.72 0.52 18.31
C ILE A 212 2.03 -0.69 17.42
N GLY A 213 1.34 -1.79 17.67
CA GLY A 213 1.42 -3.04 16.93
C GLY A 213 0.28 -3.21 15.91
N ALA A 214 0.16 -4.43 15.39
CA ALA A 214 -0.88 -4.76 14.43
C ALA A 214 -2.28 -4.88 15.08
N SER A 215 -2.35 -5.29 16.36
CA SER A 215 -3.58 -5.35 17.17
C SER A 215 -4.22 -3.98 17.37
N ASP A 216 -3.44 -2.97 17.77
CA ASP A 216 -3.92 -1.59 17.94
C ASP A 216 -4.56 -1.05 16.65
N ILE A 217 -3.93 -1.34 15.50
CA ILE A 217 -4.41 -0.93 14.19
C ILE A 217 -5.68 -1.71 13.81
N GLN A 218 -5.75 -3.02 14.09
CA GLN A 218 -6.97 -3.82 13.88
C GLN A 218 -8.13 -3.31 14.76
N CYS A 219 -7.86 -2.95 16.01
CA CYS A 219 -8.82 -2.37 16.95
C CYS A 219 -9.44 -1.09 16.38
N ALA A 220 -8.61 -0.17 15.87
CA ALA A 220 -9.04 1.08 15.24
C ALA A 220 -9.87 0.87 13.95
N PHE A 221 -9.53 -0.11 13.12
CA PHE A 221 -10.34 -0.44 11.93
C PHE A 221 -11.68 -1.11 12.31
N THR A 222 -11.64 -2.07 13.25
CA THR A 222 -12.81 -2.86 13.65
C THR A 222 -13.86 -2.00 14.36
N SER A 223 -13.44 -1.08 15.25
CA SER A 223 -14.36 -0.16 15.94
C SER A 223 -15.09 0.78 14.97
N ARG A 224 -14.48 1.07 13.81
CA ARG A 224 -15.04 1.88 12.71
C ARG A 224 -15.75 1.05 11.64
N GLY A 225 -15.91 -0.26 11.87
CA GLY A 225 -16.64 -1.15 10.98
C GLY A 225 -15.88 -1.58 9.73
N ILE A 226 -14.55 -1.47 9.70
CA ILE A 226 -13.71 -1.91 8.58
C ILE A 226 -13.18 -3.33 8.85
N PRO A 227 -13.62 -4.35 8.08
CA PRO A 227 -13.07 -5.69 8.12
C PRO A 227 -11.55 -5.71 7.94
N SER A 228 -10.86 -6.27 8.92
CA SER A 228 -9.41 -6.52 8.89
C SER A 228 -9.08 -7.75 9.75
N LYS A 229 -8.05 -8.51 9.36
CA LYS A 229 -7.70 -9.81 9.95
C LYS A 229 -6.22 -9.88 10.30
N LEU A 230 -5.91 -10.35 11.51
CA LEU A 230 -4.56 -10.67 11.97
C LEU A 230 -4.20 -12.12 11.69
N VAL A 231 -2.92 -12.34 11.38
CA VAL A 231 -2.28 -13.64 11.26
C VAL A 231 -0.95 -13.60 12.01
N ASP A 232 -0.75 -14.53 12.94
CA ASP A 232 0.42 -14.60 13.81
C ASP A 232 1.33 -15.75 13.35
N PHE A 233 2.61 -15.46 13.12
CA PHE A 233 3.62 -16.43 12.66
C PHE A 233 4.68 -16.64 13.74
N ASP A 234 4.79 -17.86 14.27
CA ASP A 234 5.85 -18.26 15.22
C ASP A 234 6.95 -19.03 14.47
N LEU A 235 7.95 -18.29 13.98
CA LEU A 235 9.01 -18.85 13.15
C LEU A 235 10.05 -19.64 13.98
N GLN A 236 9.99 -19.64 15.31
CA GLN A 236 10.94 -20.39 16.14
C GLN A 236 10.70 -21.90 16.13
N LYS A 237 9.45 -22.31 15.89
CA LYS A 237 9.01 -23.70 16.08
C LYS A 237 8.89 -24.49 14.78
N ASN A 238 8.99 -23.81 13.63
CA ASN A 238 8.84 -24.44 12.33
C ASN A 238 10.15 -24.50 11.56
N ALA A 239 10.52 -25.69 11.08
CA ALA A 239 11.71 -25.92 10.26
C ALA A 239 11.70 -25.14 8.92
N ARG A 240 10.52 -24.71 8.44
CA ARG A 240 10.35 -23.86 7.26
C ARG A 240 10.70 -22.38 7.51
N GLY A 241 10.71 -21.93 8.77
CA GLY A 241 11.05 -20.56 9.15
C GLY A 241 10.32 -19.51 8.30
N ALA A 242 11.09 -18.61 7.68
CA ALA A 242 10.57 -17.50 6.87
C ALA A 242 9.74 -17.94 5.64
N ASP A 243 9.84 -19.19 5.19
CA ASP A 243 9.04 -19.69 4.05
C ASP A 243 7.54 -19.77 4.37
N LEU A 244 7.14 -19.94 5.63
CA LEU A 244 5.73 -19.86 6.02
C LEU A 244 5.14 -18.48 5.70
N LEU A 245 5.91 -17.43 5.98
CA LEU A 245 5.51 -16.05 5.78
C LEU A 245 5.45 -15.71 4.28
N THR A 246 6.44 -16.14 3.50
CA THR A 246 6.48 -15.85 2.06
C THR A 246 5.41 -16.65 1.30
N ASP A 247 5.18 -17.93 1.63
CA ASP A 247 4.09 -18.74 1.07
C ASP A 247 2.72 -18.10 1.33
N TRP A 248 2.45 -17.68 2.56
CA TRP A 248 1.17 -17.06 2.91
C TRP A 248 0.95 -15.75 2.13
N VAL A 249 2.00 -14.94 1.98
CA VAL A 249 1.95 -13.71 1.15
C VAL A 249 1.72 -14.04 -0.33
N ILE A 250 2.36 -15.09 -0.86
CA ILE A 250 2.12 -15.59 -2.21
C ILE A 250 0.66 -16.00 -2.37
N GLU A 251 0.11 -16.76 -1.42
CA GLU A 251 -1.28 -17.23 -1.45
C GLU A 251 -2.26 -16.05 -1.46
N TYR A 252 -2.09 -15.07 -0.57
CA TYR A 252 -2.93 -13.88 -0.49
C TYR A 252 -2.98 -13.10 -1.82
N PHE A 253 -1.82 -12.86 -2.44
CA PHE A 253 -1.74 -12.10 -3.70
C PHE A 253 -2.10 -12.93 -4.94
N SER A 254 -2.03 -14.26 -4.89
CA SER A 254 -2.31 -15.13 -6.04
C SER A 254 -3.79 -15.54 -6.12
N LYS A 255 -4.54 -15.46 -5.02
CA LYS A 255 -5.98 -15.75 -4.98
C LYS A 255 -6.83 -14.55 -5.46
N PRO A 256 -7.83 -14.74 -6.35
CA PRO A 256 -8.79 -13.69 -6.71
C PRO A 256 -9.53 -13.11 -5.49
N HIS A 257 -10.11 -11.92 -5.64
CA HIS A 257 -10.91 -11.29 -4.59
C HIS A 257 -12.12 -12.18 -4.22
N GLY A 258 -12.50 -12.24 -2.95
CA GLY A 258 -13.63 -13.05 -2.48
C GLY A 258 -13.43 -14.58 -2.45
N SER A 259 -12.27 -15.13 -2.82
CA SER A 259 -12.01 -16.58 -2.77
C SER A 259 -11.42 -17.07 -1.42
N VAL A 260 -11.61 -16.31 -0.34
CA VAL A 260 -11.18 -16.68 1.02
C VAL A 260 -12.41 -17.11 1.81
N ASP A 261 -12.98 -18.26 1.40
CA ASP A 261 -13.99 -18.95 2.19
C ASP A 261 -13.51 -20.39 2.45
N THR A 262 -13.42 -20.76 3.73
CA THR A 262 -12.73 -21.97 4.19
C THR A 262 -13.65 -23.18 4.14
N ARG A 263 -13.89 -23.72 2.93
CA ARG A 263 -14.46 -25.06 2.72
C ARG A 263 -14.17 -25.61 1.31
N LYS A 264 -13.48 -26.77 1.27
CA LYS A 264 -13.12 -27.58 0.08
C LYS A 264 -12.12 -26.94 -0.89
N VAL A 265 -10.83 -27.23 -0.66
CA VAL A 265 -9.78 -27.14 -1.70
C VAL A 265 -10.01 -28.27 -2.72
N THR A 266 -10.41 -27.92 -3.93
CA THR A 266 -10.29 -28.80 -5.11
C THR A 266 -9.19 -28.24 -6.01
N HIS A 267 -8.14 -29.03 -6.23
CA HIS A 267 -6.99 -28.67 -7.07
C HIS A 267 -7.33 -28.63 -8.58
N ASN A 268 -8.17 -27.69 -9.02
CA ASN A 268 -8.28 -27.35 -10.45
C ASN A 268 -8.94 -25.96 -10.66
N THR A 269 -8.25 -24.88 -10.29
CA THR A 269 -8.75 -23.51 -10.51
C THR A 269 -8.47 -23.06 -11.93
N GLN A 270 -9.30 -23.50 -12.88
CA GLN A 270 -9.34 -22.92 -14.23
C GLN A 270 -9.62 -21.41 -14.15
N PRO A 271 -9.02 -20.57 -15.03
CA PRO A 271 -9.28 -19.13 -15.04
C PRO A 271 -10.76 -18.87 -15.30
N ARG A 272 -11.40 -18.11 -14.40
CA ARG A 272 -12.86 -17.87 -14.45
C ARG A 272 -13.26 -16.89 -15.56
N THR A 273 -12.34 -16.05 -16.01
CA THR A 273 -12.53 -15.11 -17.11
C THR A 273 -11.30 -15.07 -18.02
N ILE A 274 -11.47 -14.55 -19.24
CA ILE A 274 -10.36 -14.26 -20.17
C ILE A 274 -9.35 -13.31 -19.52
N ASN A 275 -9.82 -12.33 -18.73
CA ASN A 275 -8.95 -11.41 -17.99
C ASN A 275 -8.10 -12.13 -16.94
N ASP A 276 -8.64 -13.12 -16.21
CA ASP A 276 -7.87 -13.93 -15.26
C ASP A 276 -6.78 -14.75 -15.98
N ALA A 277 -7.09 -15.29 -17.16
CA ALA A 277 -6.12 -16.02 -17.98
C ALA A 277 -4.98 -15.10 -18.47
N LEU A 278 -5.31 -13.89 -18.94
CA LEU A 278 -4.34 -12.89 -19.40
C LEU A 278 -3.48 -12.34 -18.25
N LEU A 279 -4.07 -12.11 -17.07
CA LEU A 279 -3.34 -11.73 -15.85
C LEU A 279 -2.47 -12.89 -15.32
N GLY A 280 -2.89 -14.13 -15.53
CA GLY A 280 -2.09 -15.32 -15.26
C GLY A 280 -0.85 -15.40 -16.14
N ALA A 281 -1.02 -15.14 -17.45
CA ALA A 281 0.03 -15.19 -18.47
C ALA A 281 1.07 -14.05 -18.37
N SER A 282 0.72 -12.90 -17.78
CA SER A 282 1.70 -11.83 -17.55
C SER A 282 2.74 -12.23 -16.50
N ALA A 283 4.02 -12.05 -16.82
CA ALA A 283 5.11 -12.27 -15.88
C ALA A 283 5.08 -11.28 -14.69
N VAL A 284 4.56 -10.07 -14.90
CA VAL A 284 4.38 -9.05 -13.85
C VAL A 284 2.93 -8.59 -13.81
N THR A 285 2.26 -8.91 -12.72
CA THR A 285 0.82 -8.66 -12.56
C THR A 285 0.57 -7.66 -11.44
N VAL A 286 -0.44 -6.81 -11.62
CA VAL A 286 -0.95 -5.89 -10.59
C VAL A 286 -2.37 -6.33 -10.28
N THR A 287 -2.69 -6.48 -9.00
CA THR A 287 -3.96 -7.03 -8.52
C THR A 287 -4.82 -5.96 -7.87
N SER A 288 -6.08 -6.27 -7.62
CA SER A 288 -6.97 -5.45 -6.79
C SER A 288 -6.80 -5.70 -5.27
N ARG A 289 -5.90 -6.61 -4.87
CA ARG A 289 -5.66 -6.94 -3.46
C ARG A 289 -5.04 -5.76 -2.72
N MET A 290 -5.53 -5.44 -1.54
CA MET A 290 -4.96 -4.38 -0.71
C MET A 290 -3.54 -4.72 -0.26
N PRO A 291 -2.68 -3.71 -0.05
CA PRO A 291 -1.44 -3.92 0.68
C PRO A 291 -1.73 -4.37 2.12
N MET A 292 -0.77 -5.07 2.74
CA MET A 292 -0.91 -5.62 4.10
C MET A 292 0.20 -5.07 5.01
N ILE A 293 -0.08 -4.93 6.30
CA ILE A 293 0.92 -4.45 7.28
C ILE A 293 1.66 -5.65 7.85
N LEU A 294 2.99 -5.63 7.76
CA LEU A 294 3.90 -6.61 8.35
C LEU A 294 4.54 -6.03 9.61
N GLN A 295 4.23 -6.61 10.77
CA GLN A 295 4.77 -6.26 12.07
C GLN A 295 5.83 -7.28 12.51
N HIS A 296 6.90 -6.80 13.13
CA HIS A 296 7.80 -7.62 13.95
C HIS A 296 8.30 -6.83 15.16
N ALA A 297 9.05 -7.46 16.05
CA ALA A 297 9.69 -6.77 17.18
C ALA A 297 10.62 -5.63 16.68
N GLY A 298 10.26 -4.40 17.02
CA GLY A 298 11.01 -3.16 16.79
C GLY A 298 10.72 -2.38 15.51
N HIS A 299 9.90 -2.88 14.57
CA HIS A 299 9.50 -2.12 13.37
C HIS A 299 8.29 -2.75 12.65
N SER A 300 7.60 -1.96 11.83
CA SER A 300 6.59 -2.44 10.88
C SER A 300 6.76 -1.83 9.49
N ARG A 301 6.25 -2.54 8.47
CA ARG A 301 6.28 -2.15 7.05
C ARG A 301 4.95 -2.50 6.39
N THR A 302 4.74 -2.03 5.18
CA THR A 302 3.61 -2.43 4.34
C THR A 302 4.10 -3.29 3.18
N ILE A 303 3.64 -4.54 3.06
CA ILE A 303 3.91 -5.40 1.90
C ILE A 303 2.98 -4.96 0.76
N VAL A 304 3.59 -4.69 -0.39
CA VAL A 304 2.94 -4.25 -1.64
C VAL A 304 3.04 -5.27 -2.77
N GLY A 305 3.58 -6.46 -2.49
CA GLY A 305 3.66 -7.56 -3.45
C GLY A 305 4.78 -8.55 -3.13
N TYR A 306 5.03 -9.45 -4.08
CA TYR A 306 6.15 -10.37 -4.06
C TYR A 306 6.82 -10.46 -5.45
N GLU A 307 8.08 -10.85 -5.45
CA GLU A 307 8.87 -11.15 -6.66
C GLU A 307 9.55 -12.51 -6.49
N VAL A 308 9.41 -13.38 -7.48
CA VAL A 308 10.18 -14.61 -7.61
C VAL A 308 11.35 -14.36 -8.56
N SER A 309 12.58 -14.52 -8.08
CA SER A 309 13.79 -14.33 -8.87
C SER A 309 13.99 -15.46 -9.90
N LYS A 310 14.98 -15.29 -10.79
CA LYS A 310 15.45 -16.37 -11.68
C LYS A 310 15.89 -17.65 -10.95
N THR A 311 16.38 -17.53 -9.71
CA THR A 311 16.79 -18.67 -8.88
C THR A 311 15.63 -19.28 -8.09
N GLY A 312 14.41 -18.78 -8.25
CA GLY A 312 13.23 -19.22 -7.49
C GLY A 312 13.09 -18.57 -6.10
N LEU A 313 14.06 -17.78 -5.65
CA LEU A 313 14.00 -17.08 -4.35
C LEU A 313 12.89 -16.01 -4.35
N VAL A 314 12.08 -16.03 -3.30
CA VAL A 314 10.97 -15.08 -3.09
C VAL A 314 11.48 -13.85 -2.36
N ASN A 315 11.32 -12.67 -2.96
CA ASN A 315 11.58 -11.38 -2.33
C ASN A 315 10.23 -10.73 -2.03
N LEU A 316 9.99 -10.32 -0.79
CA LEU A 316 8.83 -9.47 -0.48
C LEU A 316 9.10 -8.05 -0.99
N LEU A 317 8.11 -7.43 -1.61
CA LEU A 317 8.16 -6.04 -2.03
C LEU A 317 7.45 -5.20 -0.97
N VAL A 318 8.16 -4.23 -0.37
CA VAL A 318 7.67 -3.48 0.79
C VAL A 318 7.83 -1.97 0.63
N PHE A 319 6.85 -1.24 1.15
CA PHE A 319 6.97 0.15 1.55
C PHE A 319 7.41 0.20 3.02
N ASP A 320 8.60 0.75 3.27
CA ASP A 320 9.14 0.93 4.62
C ASP A 320 9.04 2.43 4.99
N PRO A 321 8.24 2.81 6.01
CA PRO A 321 8.03 4.22 6.34
C PRO A 321 9.30 4.94 6.83
N SER A 322 10.33 4.19 7.25
CA SER A 322 11.64 4.74 7.62
C SER A 322 12.59 4.93 6.43
N ARG A 323 12.25 4.40 5.24
CA ARG A 323 13.09 4.53 4.05
C ARG A 323 12.60 5.69 3.18
N LEU A 324 13.28 6.83 3.27
CA LEU A 324 12.94 8.01 2.49
C LEU A 324 13.32 7.81 1.00
N PRO A 325 12.39 7.97 0.04
CA PRO A 325 12.74 7.99 -1.37
C PRO A 325 13.58 9.24 -1.66
N ASN A 326 14.63 9.11 -2.48
CA ASN A 326 15.36 10.28 -2.95
C ASN A 326 14.47 11.13 -3.87
N LYS A 327 14.84 12.40 -4.11
CA LYS A 327 14.04 13.35 -4.89
C LYS A 327 13.63 12.80 -6.27
N ARG A 328 14.53 12.06 -6.93
CA ARG A 328 14.31 11.49 -8.27
C ARG A 328 13.35 10.29 -8.25
N LEU A 329 13.47 9.39 -7.28
CA LEU A 329 12.50 8.29 -7.08
C LEU A 329 11.10 8.83 -6.76
N ARG A 330 11.02 9.90 -5.95
CA ARG A 330 9.74 10.58 -5.70
C ARG A 330 9.17 11.19 -6.98
N GLN A 331 10.00 11.87 -7.79
CA GLN A 331 9.57 12.47 -9.06
C GLN A 331 9.09 11.40 -10.06
N GLU A 332 9.86 10.34 -10.29
CA GLU A 332 9.46 9.24 -11.19
C GLU A 332 8.15 8.56 -10.73
N GLY A 333 7.88 8.51 -9.41
CA GLY A 333 6.60 8.10 -8.85
C GLY A 333 5.45 9.08 -9.17
N LEU A 334 5.65 10.38 -9.02
CA LEU A 334 4.66 11.40 -9.36
C LEU A 334 4.35 11.44 -10.87
N ASP A 335 5.36 11.26 -11.72
CA ASP A 335 5.20 11.22 -13.18
C ASP A 335 4.37 9.99 -13.59
N ALA A 336 4.65 8.83 -12.98
CA ALA A 336 3.87 7.60 -13.16
C ALA A 336 2.43 7.74 -12.65
N PHE A 337 2.22 8.41 -11.52
CA PHE A 337 0.89 8.69 -10.97
C PHE A 337 0.07 9.62 -11.87
N SER A 338 0.68 10.69 -12.36
CA SER A 338 0.05 11.65 -13.28
C SER A 338 -0.34 10.98 -14.60
N SER A 339 0.56 10.15 -15.14
CA SER A 339 0.31 9.34 -16.34
C SER A 339 -0.84 8.34 -16.15
N MET A 340 -0.97 7.75 -14.96
CA MET A 340 -2.08 6.84 -14.61
C MET A 340 -3.42 7.60 -14.53
N ASN A 341 -3.45 8.75 -13.86
CA ASN A 341 -4.66 9.59 -13.77
C ASN A 341 -5.14 10.06 -15.15
N ALA A 342 -4.21 10.50 -16.01
CA ALA A 342 -4.52 10.91 -17.38
C ALA A 342 -5.17 9.78 -18.19
N ARG A 343 -4.72 8.53 -18.03
CA ARG A 343 -5.32 7.36 -18.69
C ARG A 343 -6.71 7.01 -18.14
N ARG A 344 -6.94 7.17 -16.84
CA ARG A 344 -8.24 6.90 -16.19
C ARG A 344 -9.30 7.95 -16.54
N ASN A 345 -8.88 9.20 -16.76
CA ASN A 345 -9.76 10.33 -17.09
C ASN A 345 -9.89 10.59 -18.60
N ALA A 346 -9.22 9.81 -19.45
CA ALA A 346 -9.35 9.93 -20.90
C ALA A 346 -10.77 9.49 -21.33
N PRO A 347 -11.49 10.28 -22.15
CA PRO A 347 -12.75 9.85 -22.71
C PRO A 347 -12.54 8.62 -23.62
N LEU A 348 -13.51 7.70 -23.61
CA LEU A 348 -13.52 6.48 -24.43
C LEU A 348 -13.78 6.79 -25.92
N ASN A 349 -12.93 7.61 -26.53
CA ASN A 349 -13.05 8.01 -27.93
C ASN A 349 -12.14 7.13 -28.81
N ASN A 350 -12.79 6.21 -29.54
CA ASN A 350 -12.32 5.53 -30.74
C ASN A 350 -10.90 4.94 -30.73
N ALA A 351 -10.79 3.69 -30.25
CA ALA A 351 -9.73 2.76 -30.65
C ALA A 351 -9.91 2.31 -32.12
N ALA A 352 -9.88 3.26 -33.07
CA ALA A 352 -10.13 3.03 -34.49
C ALA A 352 -9.38 4.01 -35.42
N ALA A 353 -8.21 4.54 -35.03
CA ALA A 353 -7.30 5.28 -35.92
C ALA A 353 -5.87 5.45 -35.35
N SER A 354 -5.02 4.42 -35.42
CA SER A 354 -3.54 4.57 -35.34
C SER A 354 -2.78 3.26 -35.63
N SER A 355 -3.11 2.60 -36.74
CA SER A 355 -2.30 1.53 -37.35
C SER A 355 -1.69 1.99 -38.69
N SER A 356 -1.05 3.16 -38.69
CA SER A 356 -0.24 3.62 -39.81
C SER A 356 1.09 2.86 -39.85
N ASN A 357 1.06 1.62 -40.33
CA ASN A 357 2.27 0.87 -40.67
C ASN A 357 3.01 1.59 -41.80
N ALA A 358 4.15 2.19 -41.47
CA ALA A 358 5.11 2.65 -42.47
C ALA A 358 5.80 1.43 -43.11
N GLY A 359 5.19 0.90 -44.18
CA GLY A 359 5.84 -0.09 -45.04
C GLY A 359 6.94 0.57 -45.90
N PRO A 360 8.07 -0.10 -46.14
CA PRO A 360 9.13 0.46 -46.99
C PRO A 360 8.68 0.52 -48.46
N SER A 361 9.11 1.57 -49.15
CA SER A 361 8.81 1.80 -50.56
C SER A 361 9.57 0.84 -51.48
N CYS A 362 8.84 0.18 -52.38
CA CYS A 362 9.42 -0.45 -53.57
C CYS A 362 8.61 -0.02 -54.81
N GLY A 363 9.30 0.32 -55.89
CA GLY A 363 8.73 1.01 -57.05
C GLY A 363 7.90 0.09 -57.95
N LYS A 364 6.85 0.66 -58.57
CA LYS A 364 6.07 0.01 -59.63
C LYS A 364 6.81 0.08 -60.97
N ARG A 365 6.91 -1.04 -61.71
CA ARG A 365 6.57 -1.17 -63.15
C ARG A 365 6.64 -2.65 -63.64
N PRO A 366 6.07 -3.02 -64.81
CA PRO A 366 4.92 -3.94 -64.77
C PRO A 366 5.14 -5.29 -65.47
N ALA A 367 4.10 -6.13 -65.42
CA ALA A 367 4.08 -7.50 -65.90
C ALA A 367 4.27 -7.68 -67.42
N THR A 368 4.85 -8.82 -67.79
CA THR A 368 4.64 -9.53 -69.05
C THR A 368 4.43 -11.02 -68.75
N ALA A 369 3.70 -11.73 -69.60
CA ALA A 369 3.20 -13.09 -69.36
C ALA A 369 3.83 -14.14 -70.30
N SER A 370 3.88 -15.41 -69.85
CA SER A 370 3.94 -16.71 -70.60
C SER A 370 4.41 -17.79 -69.59
N SER A 371 3.61 -18.76 -69.11
CA SER A 371 2.92 -19.90 -69.74
C SER A 371 3.79 -21.17 -69.94
N LEU A 372 3.35 -22.29 -69.35
CA LEU A 372 3.75 -23.70 -69.61
C LEU A 372 5.18 -24.10 -69.13
N THR A 373 5.52 -25.33 -68.68
CA THR A 373 4.92 -26.69 -68.78
C THR A 373 5.14 -27.54 -67.49
N ALA A 374 4.66 -28.79 -67.48
CA ALA A 374 4.76 -29.87 -66.46
C ALA A 374 6.22 -30.21 -66.00
N SER A 375 6.51 -30.92 -64.89
CA SER A 375 5.97 -32.23 -64.47
C SER A 375 6.33 -32.60 -63.01
N SER A 376 5.68 -33.62 -62.44
CA SER A 376 6.02 -34.32 -61.17
C SER A 376 6.64 -35.71 -61.50
N PRO A 377 7.05 -36.62 -60.55
CA PRO A 377 6.84 -36.63 -59.09
C PRO A 377 8.13 -37.12 -58.31
N PRO A 378 8.15 -37.92 -57.19
CA PRO A 378 9.18 -37.80 -56.13
C PRO A 378 10.03 -39.09 -55.90
N LEU A 379 10.90 -39.15 -54.87
CA LEU A 379 11.34 -40.35 -54.09
C LEU A 379 12.25 -39.88 -52.91
N LYS A 380 11.91 -40.08 -51.63
CA LYS A 380 12.24 -41.20 -50.69
C LYS A 380 13.72 -41.37 -50.24
N ARG A 381 13.90 -41.22 -48.90
CA ARG A 381 14.74 -42.00 -47.95
C ARG A 381 16.26 -42.18 -48.20
N SER A 382 17.04 -41.88 -47.15
CA SER A 382 17.81 -42.91 -46.40
C SER A 382 18.28 -42.43 -45.01
N ARG A 383 18.18 -43.30 -44.00
CA ARG A 383 18.99 -43.27 -42.75
C ARG A 383 20.19 -44.20 -42.94
N LEU A 384 21.31 -43.88 -42.29
CA LEU A 384 22.42 -44.72 -41.77
C LEU A 384 23.25 -43.75 -40.90
N ASP A 385 23.63 -43.92 -39.63
CA ASP A 385 23.72 -45.04 -38.66
C ASP A 385 25.04 -45.83 -38.67
N ASN A 386 25.96 -45.47 -37.74
CA ASN A 386 27.04 -46.24 -37.07
C ASN A 386 27.99 -45.25 -36.33
N ARG A 387 28.35 -45.42 -35.04
CA ARG A 387 29.29 -46.39 -34.40
C ARG A 387 30.78 -46.13 -34.74
N ASP A 388 31.79 -46.25 -33.86
CA ASP A 388 31.86 -46.59 -32.42
C ASP A 388 33.22 -46.16 -31.80
N GLY A 389 33.26 -45.98 -30.46
CA GLY A 389 34.45 -46.06 -29.56
C GLY A 389 35.53 -44.95 -29.58
N ASN A 390 36.50 -44.88 -28.65
CA ASN A 390 36.62 -45.24 -27.22
C ASN A 390 38.08 -44.88 -26.73
N ALA A 391 38.25 -44.59 -25.42
CA ALA A 391 39.49 -44.69 -24.60
C ALA A 391 40.64 -43.62 -24.63
N HIS A 392 40.74 -42.90 -23.49
CA HIS A 392 41.90 -42.69 -22.56
C HIS A 392 43.27 -42.04 -22.93
N ALA A 393 43.64 -41.05 -22.08
CA ALA A 393 44.95 -40.61 -21.51
C ALA A 393 45.01 -39.06 -21.44
N GLU A 394 45.09 -38.36 -20.29
CA GLU A 394 46.26 -38.16 -19.37
C GLU A 394 47.42 -37.38 -20.05
N GLN A 395 48.03 -36.31 -19.50
CA GLN A 395 47.85 -35.49 -18.27
C GLN A 395 48.65 -34.14 -18.41
N GLU A 396 48.56 -33.23 -17.42
CA GLU A 396 49.49 -32.09 -17.10
C GLU A 396 49.50 -30.86 -18.05
N ASP A 397 49.72 -29.60 -17.61
CA ASP A 397 49.58 -28.90 -16.31
C ASP A 397 49.57 -27.36 -16.56
N ASP A 398 49.05 -26.55 -15.63
CA ASP A 398 49.67 -25.30 -15.10
C ASP A 398 48.68 -24.44 -14.27
N ASP A 399 49.19 -23.87 -13.18
CA ASP A 399 48.48 -23.16 -12.10
C ASP A 399 48.21 -21.65 -12.36
N ASP A 400 47.27 -21.07 -11.60
CA ASP A 400 47.59 -19.88 -10.77
C ASP A 400 46.47 -19.56 -9.77
N ASP A 401 46.80 -19.60 -8.47
CA ASP A 401 45.89 -19.37 -7.34
C ASP A 401 46.30 -18.08 -6.60
N VAL A 402 45.35 -17.19 -6.25
CA VAL A 402 45.67 -16.01 -5.42
C VAL A 402 44.66 -15.83 -4.28
N VAL A 403 45.11 -16.19 -3.08
CA VAL A 403 44.47 -15.91 -1.79
C VAL A 403 45.13 -14.69 -1.15
N ILE A 404 44.33 -13.72 -0.67
CA ILE A 404 44.79 -12.73 0.31
C ILE A 404 43.74 -12.59 1.43
N ILE A 405 44.19 -12.79 2.68
CA ILE A 405 43.44 -12.54 3.92
C ILE A 405 44.10 -11.36 4.66
N CYS A 406 43.28 -10.63 5.41
CA CYS A 406 43.52 -9.58 6.42
C CYS A 406 44.95 -9.51 7.02
N ASP A 407 45.49 -8.36 7.44
CA ASP A 407 44.88 -7.47 8.45
C ASP A 407 45.71 -6.19 8.69
N SER A 408 45.19 -5.27 9.53
CA SER A 408 45.90 -4.32 10.44
C SER A 408 45.52 -2.84 10.34
N ARG A 409 45.52 -2.20 11.52
CA ARG A 409 45.22 -0.78 11.78
C ARG A 409 46.53 0.00 11.92
N ASP A 410 46.52 1.30 11.63
CA ASP A 410 47.18 2.26 12.53
C ASP A 410 46.63 3.69 12.42
N GLN A 411 46.87 4.51 13.45
CA GLN A 411 46.43 5.90 13.55
C GLN A 411 47.61 6.87 13.46
N ASN A 412 47.46 8.02 12.78
CA ASN A 412 47.96 9.32 13.27
C ASN A 412 47.51 10.53 12.41
N LEU A 413 47.44 11.70 13.07
CA LEU A 413 47.20 13.05 12.55
C LEU A 413 48.46 13.93 12.84
N PRO A 414 48.50 15.23 12.51
CA PRO A 414 48.30 15.86 11.20
C PRO A 414 49.53 16.73 10.78
N GLY A 415 49.72 16.99 9.47
CA GLY A 415 50.85 17.77 8.93
C GLY A 415 50.43 18.94 8.04
N ARG A 416 51.14 20.08 8.14
CA ARG A 416 50.73 21.41 7.64
C ARG A 416 51.32 21.75 6.26
N GLY A 417 50.45 22.13 5.31
CA GLY A 417 50.67 23.23 4.36
C GLY A 417 51.59 23.06 3.13
N SER A 418 51.00 23.21 1.94
CA SER A 418 51.46 24.18 0.91
C SER A 418 50.37 24.36 -0.15
N GLY A 419 50.18 25.60 -0.63
CA GLY A 419 49.08 25.94 -1.53
C GLY A 419 49.43 25.80 -3.01
N LYS A 420 48.44 25.47 -3.84
CA LYS A 420 48.53 25.66 -5.30
C LYS A 420 47.17 26.08 -5.85
N MET A 421 47.08 27.33 -6.32
CA MET A 421 45.89 27.84 -7.02
C MET A 421 45.68 27.05 -8.32
N THR A 422 44.44 26.66 -8.59
CA THR A 422 44.00 26.26 -9.93
C THR A 422 42.65 26.91 -10.23
N SER A 423 42.49 27.38 -11.46
CA SER A 423 41.40 28.26 -11.91
C SER A 423 40.02 27.57 -11.88
N PRO A 424 38.91 28.33 -11.77
CA PRO A 424 37.58 27.76 -11.63
C PRO A 424 37.17 26.96 -12.86
N LYS A 425 36.83 25.68 -12.68
CA LYS A 425 36.19 24.88 -13.72
C LYS A 425 34.73 25.27 -13.84
N ASN A 426 34.31 25.51 -15.08
CA ASN A 426 32.98 25.94 -15.46
C ASN A 426 31.99 24.77 -15.32
N ASP A 427 31.29 24.67 -14.20
CA ASP A 427 30.37 23.57 -13.85
C ASP A 427 29.03 23.66 -14.61
N ASN A 428 29.10 23.58 -15.95
CA ASN A 428 27.94 23.39 -16.82
C ASN A 428 27.46 21.92 -16.76
N LYS A 429 26.99 21.50 -15.59
CA LYS A 429 26.23 20.25 -15.46
C LYS A 429 24.86 20.43 -16.11
N LYS A 430 24.74 19.98 -17.36
CA LYS A 430 23.44 19.57 -17.91
C LYS A 430 22.87 18.48 -17.01
N ASP A 431 21.70 18.73 -16.42
CA ASP A 431 20.94 17.71 -15.70
C ASP A 431 20.44 16.66 -16.70
N ASP A 432 21.21 15.59 -16.87
CA ASP A 432 20.89 14.52 -17.80
C ASP A 432 19.75 13.64 -17.24
N LYS A 433 18.64 13.52 -17.98
CA LYS A 433 17.31 13.09 -17.50
C LYS A 433 17.13 11.57 -17.30
N GLN A 434 18.16 10.86 -16.83
CA GLN A 434 18.25 9.43 -16.51
C GLN A 434 17.43 8.47 -17.43
N GLN A 435 16.49 7.61 -16.98
CA GLN A 435 15.79 7.35 -15.68
C GLN A 435 16.67 6.70 -14.59
N LEU A 436 16.21 6.51 -13.34
CA LEU A 436 16.96 5.72 -12.33
C LEU A 436 17.23 4.27 -12.80
N PRO A 437 18.40 3.68 -12.45
CA PRO A 437 18.69 2.29 -12.78
C PRO A 437 17.67 1.32 -12.17
N THR A 438 17.23 0.34 -12.96
CA THR A 438 16.27 -0.69 -12.52
C THR A 438 16.72 -1.42 -11.26
N ARG A 439 18.02 -1.70 -11.13
CA ARG A 439 18.59 -2.32 -9.92
C ARG A 439 18.31 -1.49 -8.67
N ASP A 440 18.50 -0.17 -8.74
CA ASP A 440 18.43 0.72 -7.57
C ASP A 440 16.99 0.90 -7.11
N ILE A 441 16.04 1.03 -8.05
CA ILE A 441 14.61 1.04 -7.76
C ILE A 441 14.19 -0.28 -7.12
N LEU A 442 14.52 -1.43 -7.69
CA LEU A 442 14.09 -2.72 -7.12
C LEU A 442 14.76 -2.98 -5.76
N GLN A 443 16.03 -2.60 -5.58
CA GLN A 443 16.72 -2.64 -4.29
C GLN A 443 16.14 -1.64 -3.26
N PHE A 444 15.34 -0.65 -3.68
CA PHE A 444 14.60 0.23 -2.78
C PHE A 444 13.43 -0.50 -2.11
N PHE A 445 12.75 -1.39 -2.83
CA PHE A 445 11.50 -2.03 -2.38
C PHE A 445 11.67 -3.50 -1.96
N ARG A 446 12.71 -4.21 -2.43
CA ARG A 446 12.97 -5.60 -2.01
C ARG A 446 13.36 -5.68 -0.53
N LEU A 447 12.61 -6.48 0.23
CA LEU A 447 13.00 -6.97 1.54
C LEU A 447 13.77 -8.28 1.36
N ASP A 448 15.07 -8.21 1.68
CA ASP A 448 16.01 -9.33 1.68
C ASP A 448 15.52 -10.51 2.54
N PRO A 449 15.39 -11.73 2.00
CA PRO A 449 14.96 -12.92 2.76
C PRO A 449 15.79 -13.17 4.02
N LYS A 450 17.10 -12.91 3.98
CA LYS A 450 18.00 -13.05 5.14
C LYS A 450 17.69 -12.06 6.27
N LYS A 451 16.84 -11.06 6.04
CA LYS A 451 16.30 -10.17 7.08
C LYS A 451 15.00 -10.67 7.68
N LEU A 452 14.28 -11.56 7.00
CA LEU A 452 13.10 -12.25 7.53
C LEU A 452 13.52 -13.31 8.56
N GLU A 453 14.51 -14.13 8.22
CA GLU A 453 15.11 -15.15 9.10
C GLU A 453 15.62 -14.60 10.45
N LYS A 454 15.98 -13.31 10.52
CA LYS A 454 16.51 -12.67 11.74
C LYS A 454 15.45 -12.39 12.82
N LYS A 455 14.17 -12.57 12.53
CA LYS A 455 13.09 -12.32 13.50
C LYS A 455 12.31 -13.61 13.75
N LYS A 456 12.02 -13.80 15.02
CA LYS A 456 11.45 -15.03 15.60
C LYS A 456 9.94 -15.11 15.48
N ALA A 457 9.27 -13.96 15.37
CA ALA A 457 7.83 -13.86 15.22
C ALA A 457 7.47 -12.67 14.32
N TYR A 458 6.39 -12.83 13.57
CA TYR A 458 5.78 -11.82 12.72
C TYR A 458 4.27 -11.80 12.94
N GLN A 459 3.66 -10.65 12.67
CA GLN A 459 2.20 -10.55 12.47
C GLN A 459 1.92 -9.90 11.12
N ILE A 460 0.88 -10.36 10.43
CA ILE A 460 0.31 -9.68 9.27
C ILE A 460 -1.08 -9.18 9.62
N LEU A 461 -1.36 -7.90 9.36
CA LEU A 461 -2.71 -7.35 9.29
C LEU A 461 -3.08 -7.16 7.81
N TYR A 462 -4.14 -7.83 7.36
CA TYR A 462 -4.64 -7.74 5.98
C TYR A 462 -6.12 -7.34 5.91
N PHE A 463 -6.51 -6.85 4.74
CA PHE A 463 -7.84 -6.30 4.47
C PHE A 463 -8.56 -7.13 3.40
N PRO A 464 -9.61 -7.89 3.75
CA PRO A 464 -10.35 -8.68 2.77
C PRO A 464 -11.22 -7.85 1.82
N VAL A 465 -11.46 -6.56 2.11
CA VAL A 465 -12.35 -5.64 1.35
C VAL A 465 -13.70 -6.31 1.03
N SER A 466 -14.35 -6.76 2.10
CA SER A 466 -15.72 -7.27 2.13
C SER A 466 -16.69 -6.15 2.55
N GLU A 467 -17.97 -6.46 2.69
CA GLU A 467 -18.94 -5.52 3.28
C GLU A 467 -18.47 -5.01 4.65
N PRO A 468 -18.77 -3.74 5.02
CA PRO A 468 -18.53 -3.21 6.35
C PRO A 468 -19.17 -4.06 7.46
N LEU A 469 -18.53 -4.09 8.63
CA LEU A 469 -19.03 -4.85 9.78
C LEU A 469 -20.32 -4.23 10.32
N SER A 470 -21.35 -5.07 10.51
CA SER A 470 -22.56 -4.70 11.24
C SER A 470 -22.26 -4.37 12.71
N GLU A 471 -23.16 -3.64 13.38
CA GLU A 471 -23.00 -3.39 14.82
C GLU A 471 -22.99 -4.69 15.65
N GLN A 472 -23.70 -5.73 15.23
CA GLN A 472 -23.65 -7.05 15.89
C GLN A 472 -22.25 -7.70 15.77
N GLU A 473 -21.60 -7.59 14.62
CA GLU A 473 -20.24 -8.10 14.42
C GLU A 473 -19.20 -7.27 15.18
N LYS A 474 -19.36 -5.93 15.17
CA LYS A 474 -18.54 -5.02 15.99
C LYS A 474 -18.68 -5.32 17.47
N ILE A 475 -19.89 -5.56 17.98
CA ILE A 475 -20.14 -5.95 19.37
C ILE A 475 -19.48 -7.31 19.68
N ARG A 476 -19.60 -8.30 18.78
CA ARG A 476 -18.94 -9.60 18.94
C ARG A 476 -17.41 -9.46 19.05
N ALA A 477 -16.81 -8.51 18.32
CA ALA A 477 -15.39 -8.24 18.38
C ALA A 477 -14.91 -7.45 19.61
N ARG A 478 -15.80 -6.84 20.41
CA ARG A 478 -15.42 -6.14 21.66
C ARG A 478 -14.91 -7.10 22.73
N GLY A 479 -15.52 -8.29 22.84
CA GLY A 479 -15.20 -9.29 23.86
C GLY A 479 -14.18 -10.36 23.44
N LEU A 480 -13.54 -10.22 22.27
CA LEU A 480 -12.54 -11.15 21.79
C LEU A 480 -11.15 -10.53 21.95
N ASN A 481 -10.23 -11.25 22.61
CA ASN A 481 -8.83 -10.85 22.64
C ASN A 481 -8.27 -10.80 21.21
N VAL A 482 -7.46 -9.78 20.92
CA VAL A 482 -7.00 -9.43 19.58
C VAL A 482 -5.80 -10.31 19.17
N TYR A 483 -6.04 -11.62 19.11
CA TYR A 483 -5.05 -12.62 18.67
C TYR A 483 -5.32 -13.03 17.22
N GLY A 484 -4.25 -13.16 16.43
CA GLY A 484 -4.34 -13.54 15.03
C GLY A 484 -4.65 -15.03 14.85
N GLU A 485 -5.03 -15.38 13.62
CA GLU A 485 -4.97 -16.77 13.18
C GLU A 485 -3.52 -17.25 13.28
N LYS A 486 -3.25 -18.23 14.15
CA LYS A 486 -1.88 -18.72 14.37
C LYS A 486 -1.48 -19.69 13.27
N ILE A 487 -0.42 -19.33 12.55
CA ILE A 487 0.25 -20.20 11.59
C ILE A 487 1.54 -20.69 12.23
N SER A 488 1.58 -21.98 12.52
CA SER A 488 2.66 -22.70 13.22
C SER A 488 3.35 -23.69 12.32
#